data_AF-A0A496SWS3-F1
#
_entry.id   AF-A0A496SWS3-F1
#
_cell.length_a   1.000
_cell.length_b   1.000
_cell.length_c   1.000
_cell.angle_alpha   90.00
_cell.angle_beta   90.00
_cell.angle_gamma   90.00
#
_symmetry.space_group_name_H-M   'P 1'
#
loop_
_entity.id
_entity.type
_entity.pdbx_description
1 polymer ?
#
loop_
_entity_poly.entity_id
_entity_poly.type
_entity_poly.pdbx_seq_one_letter_code
_entity_poly.pdbx_strand_id
1 'polypeptide(L)'
;MTLNWESPKPGNSEVILYVGDKKVFQKIIEENVTIHHVEVPINQTDVEYKYQVVTANYVSAWNTFKGLPSKDPLKIVVMADWGFATDASITKILEENPSVIMTGGDNIPSLYEYGKEGNKHCLNSYLALVDSFPELFNHIPFIPAMGNHDHQLHPRGPKPPADYMVYDTLGIAFTEFFNLTKDGWKGSFTVPQYNIKFLRLDLNHIHDYGTNWQTCHANHKGSVQFEWYVKQFAEPFDGYTVTIMNANNPDMRRVEEGI
;
A
#
# COMPACT_ATOMS: atom_id res chain seq x y z
N MET A 1 0.40 -7.85 10.32
CA MET A 1 -0.20 -6.61 9.80
C MET A 1 0.61 -5.46 10.35
N THR A 2 0.66 -4.31 9.68
CA THR A 2 1.33 -3.11 10.23
C THR A 2 0.26 -2.07 10.53
N LEU A 3 0.32 -1.48 11.72
CA LEU A 3 -0.43 -0.26 12.04
C LEU A 3 0.47 0.93 11.75
N ASN A 4 -0.03 1.85 10.93
CA ASN A 4 0.67 3.04 10.50
C ASN A 4 -0.10 4.28 10.98
N TRP A 5 0.59 5.28 11.53
CA TRP A 5 -0.04 6.54 11.90
C TRP A 5 0.95 7.71 11.88
N GLU A 6 0.40 8.93 11.76
CA GLU A 6 1.14 10.16 12.01
C GLU A 6 0.83 10.71 13.41
N SER A 7 1.82 11.31 14.05
CA SER A 7 1.65 12.09 15.28
C SER A 7 2.07 13.56 15.10
N PRO A 8 1.44 14.52 15.82
CA PRO A 8 1.79 15.94 15.69
C PRO A 8 3.21 16.29 16.12
N LYS A 9 3.85 15.44 16.95
CA LYS A 9 5.21 15.64 17.45
C LYS A 9 5.90 14.29 17.56
N PRO A 10 7.23 14.25 17.33
CA PRO A 10 7.93 12.99 17.34
C PRO A 10 7.95 12.35 18.72
N GLY A 11 7.97 11.01 18.76
CA GLY A 11 8.10 10.24 19.99
C GLY A 11 8.09 8.74 19.74
N ASN A 12 8.00 7.99 20.84
CA ASN A 12 7.90 6.54 20.81
C ASN A 12 6.61 6.07 20.13
N SER A 13 6.68 4.93 19.46
CA SER A 13 5.50 4.23 18.96
C SER A 13 4.98 3.25 19.99
N GLU A 14 3.75 3.42 20.46
CA GLU A 14 3.07 2.43 21.29
C GLU A 14 1.76 1.97 20.63
N VAL A 15 1.53 0.65 20.68
CA VAL A 15 0.32 0.00 20.19
C VAL A 15 -0.22 -0.96 21.22
N ILE A 16 -1.54 -0.96 21.37
CA ILE A 16 -2.29 -1.88 22.22
C ILE A 16 -3.40 -2.54 21.40
N LEU A 17 -3.52 -3.87 21.46
CA LEU A 17 -4.62 -4.63 20.82
C LEU A 17 -5.39 -5.50 21.82
N TYR A 18 -6.69 -5.57 21.57
CA TYR A 18 -7.67 -6.36 22.29
C TYR A 18 -8.48 -7.24 21.34
N VAL A 19 -8.96 -8.37 21.85
CA VAL A 19 -10.05 -9.16 21.27
C VAL A 19 -11.07 -9.39 22.39
N GLY A 20 -12.29 -8.87 22.20
CA GLY A 20 -13.22 -8.66 23.32
C GLY A 20 -12.58 -7.81 24.42
N ASP A 21 -12.68 -8.26 25.66
CA ASP A 21 -12.08 -7.57 26.83
C ASP A 21 -10.63 -7.99 27.12
N LYS A 22 -10.07 -8.91 26.34
CA LYS A 22 -8.72 -9.43 26.58
C LYS A 22 -7.69 -8.66 25.76
N LYS A 23 -6.71 -8.08 26.44
CA LYS A 23 -5.49 -7.55 25.79
C LYS A 23 -4.71 -8.73 25.18
N VAL A 24 -4.52 -8.71 23.87
CA VAL A 24 -3.82 -9.76 23.12
C VAL A 24 -2.41 -9.35 22.69
N PHE A 25 -2.13 -8.04 22.63
CA PHE A 25 -0.81 -7.53 22.26
C PHE A 25 -0.58 -6.13 22.83
N GLN A 26 0.67 -5.84 23.16
CA GLN A 26 1.17 -4.50 23.44
C GLN A 26 2.63 -4.43 23.00
N LYS A 27 3.02 -3.32 22.36
CA LYS A 27 4.40 -3.07 21.97
C LYS A 27 4.70 -1.59 22.10
N ILE A 28 5.89 -1.29 22.62
CA ILE A 28 6.47 0.05 22.66
C ILE A 28 7.79 -0.03 21.91
N ILE A 29 8.01 0.88 20.98
CA ILE A 29 9.27 1.07 20.26
C ILE A 29 9.85 2.41 20.72
N GLU A 30 11.07 2.36 21.26
CA GLU A 30 11.81 3.57 21.61
C GLU A 30 12.36 4.21 20.35
N GLU A 31 11.82 5.37 19.98
CA GLU A 31 12.18 6.11 18.78
C GLU A 31 11.72 7.57 18.89
N ASN A 32 12.03 8.38 17.88
CA ASN A 32 11.68 9.79 17.86
C ASN A 32 11.29 10.21 16.44
N VAL A 33 10.15 9.70 15.98
CA VAL A 33 9.60 9.90 14.64
C VAL A 33 8.16 10.41 14.72
N THR A 34 7.68 11.07 13.67
CA THR A 34 6.27 11.48 13.53
C THR A 34 5.45 10.50 12.70
N ILE A 35 6.09 9.70 11.86
CA ILE A 35 5.47 8.64 11.07
C ILE A 35 5.87 7.31 11.70
N HIS A 36 4.88 6.55 12.14
CA HIS A 36 5.04 5.39 13.00
C HIS A 36 4.58 4.15 12.26
N HIS A 37 5.39 3.08 12.31
CA HIS A 37 5.03 1.78 11.75
C HIS A 37 5.26 0.69 12.78
N VAL A 38 4.18 0.02 13.19
CA VAL A 38 4.27 -1.08 14.16
C VAL A 38 3.64 -2.33 13.60
N GLU A 39 4.47 -3.34 13.38
CA GLU A 39 3.98 -4.69 13.09
C GLU A 39 3.27 -5.29 14.31
N VAL A 40 2.06 -5.77 14.06
CA VAL A 40 1.17 -6.41 15.01
C VAL A 40 0.78 -7.82 14.52
N PRO A 41 0.77 -8.82 15.43
CA PRO A 41 0.39 -10.18 15.09
C PRO A 41 -1.13 -10.33 14.98
N ILE A 42 -1.61 -10.84 13.84
CA ILE A 42 -3.02 -11.12 13.58
C ILE A 42 -3.20 -12.64 13.51
N ASN A 43 -3.34 -13.25 14.69
CA ASN A 43 -3.31 -14.71 14.85
C ASN A 43 -4.69 -15.36 15.01
N GLN A 44 -5.77 -14.57 15.03
CA GLN A 44 -7.14 -15.06 15.22
C GLN A 44 -8.00 -14.70 14.02
N THR A 45 -8.77 -15.67 13.53
CA THR A 45 -9.77 -15.49 12.48
C THR A 45 -11.14 -15.23 13.08
N ASP A 46 -12.05 -14.66 12.31
CA ASP A 46 -13.47 -14.46 12.69
C ASP A 46 -13.65 -13.68 14.02
N VAL A 47 -12.72 -12.78 14.32
CA VAL A 47 -12.77 -11.88 15.48
C VAL A 47 -12.72 -10.42 15.03
N GLU A 48 -13.22 -9.54 15.88
CA GLU A 48 -12.92 -8.11 15.78
C GLU A 48 -11.76 -7.78 16.71
N TYR A 49 -10.73 -7.17 16.15
CA TYR A 49 -9.64 -6.57 16.91
C TYR A 49 -10.01 -5.15 17.26
N LYS A 50 -9.75 -4.76 18.50
CA LYS A 50 -9.83 -3.38 18.96
C LYS A 50 -8.44 -2.87 19.25
N TYR A 51 -8.07 -1.70 18.73
CA TYR A 51 -6.72 -1.17 18.87
C TYR A 51 -6.70 0.32 19.23
N GLN A 52 -5.59 0.73 19.83
CA GLN A 52 -5.25 2.12 20.12
C GLN A 52 -3.75 2.30 19.89
N VAL A 53 -3.39 3.46 19.34
CA VAL A 53 -2.01 3.87 19.15
C VAL A 53 -1.70 5.08 20.02
N VAL A 54 -0.46 5.17 20.49
CA VAL A 54 -0.01 6.21 21.41
C VAL A 54 1.38 6.70 20.98
N THR A 55 1.52 8.03 20.94
CA THR A 55 2.81 8.71 20.79
C THR A 55 2.92 9.78 21.87
N ALA A 56 3.81 9.59 22.85
CA ALA A 56 3.94 10.45 24.01
C ALA A 56 2.59 10.72 24.71
N ASN A 57 2.06 11.94 24.62
CA ASN A 57 0.78 12.34 25.24
C ASN A 57 -0.39 12.29 24.25
N TYR A 58 -0.14 11.93 22.99
CA TYR A 58 -1.16 11.80 21.94
C TYR A 58 -1.66 10.37 21.90
N VAL A 59 -2.95 10.20 22.17
CA VAL A 59 -3.62 8.91 22.26
C VAL A 59 -4.76 8.90 21.26
N SER A 60 -4.80 7.90 20.36
CA SER A 60 -5.90 7.77 19.41
C SER A 60 -7.21 7.39 20.10
N ALA A 61 -8.32 7.60 19.42
CA ALA A 61 -9.55 6.88 19.75
C ALA A 61 -9.33 5.37 19.64
N TRP A 62 -10.19 4.60 20.29
CA TRP A 62 -10.25 3.16 20.05
C TRP A 62 -10.86 2.91 18.68
N ASN A 63 -10.14 2.19 17.83
CA ASN A 63 -10.59 1.76 16.51
C ASN A 63 -10.71 0.24 16.47
N THR A 64 -11.36 -0.28 15.44
CA THR A 64 -11.55 -1.73 15.27
C THR A 64 -11.32 -2.16 13.85
N PHE A 65 -10.80 -3.37 13.65
CA PHE A 65 -10.73 -4.00 12.33
C PHE A 65 -11.02 -5.50 12.46
N LYS A 66 -11.42 -6.13 11.36
CA LYS A 66 -11.77 -7.55 11.34
C LYS A 66 -10.52 -8.41 11.11
N GLY A 67 -10.36 -9.45 11.92
CA GLY A 67 -9.52 -10.58 11.55
C GLY A 67 -10.04 -11.21 10.26
N LEU A 68 -9.16 -11.91 9.53
CA LEU A 68 -9.56 -12.56 8.29
C LEU A 68 -10.64 -13.62 8.58
N PRO A 69 -11.65 -13.77 7.70
CA PRO A 69 -12.66 -14.79 7.87
C PRO A 69 -12.05 -16.20 7.68
N SER A 70 -12.66 -17.20 8.31
CA SER A 70 -12.40 -18.63 8.04
C SER A 70 -13.61 -19.39 7.53
N LYS A 71 -14.82 -18.85 7.74
CA LYS A 71 -16.09 -19.49 7.36
C LYS A 71 -16.88 -18.71 6.32
N ASP A 72 -16.84 -17.39 6.39
CA ASP A 72 -17.54 -16.51 5.45
C ASP A 72 -16.74 -16.34 4.16
N PRO A 73 -17.33 -15.87 3.06
CA PRO A 73 -16.57 -15.53 1.86
C PRO A 73 -15.52 -14.46 2.14
N LEU A 74 -14.31 -14.65 1.64
CA LEU A 74 -13.28 -13.61 1.59
C LEU A 74 -13.74 -12.52 0.61
N LYS A 75 -14.04 -11.33 1.12
CA LYS A 75 -14.41 -10.18 0.28
C LYS A 75 -13.22 -9.25 0.14
N ILE A 76 -12.78 -9.03 -1.10
CA ILE A 76 -11.71 -8.09 -1.42
C ILE A 76 -12.24 -7.09 -2.42
N VAL A 77 -12.09 -5.81 -2.11
CA VAL A 77 -12.35 -4.72 -3.06
C VAL A 77 -11.01 -4.29 -3.65
N VAL A 78 -10.95 -4.22 -4.97
CA VAL A 78 -9.78 -3.73 -5.70
C VAL A 78 -10.18 -2.45 -6.43
N MET A 79 -9.40 -1.39 -6.27
CA MET A 79 -9.61 -0.08 -6.91
C MET A 79 -8.32 0.39 -7.59
N ALA A 80 -8.42 1.26 -8.58
CA ALA A 80 -7.27 1.92 -9.19
C ALA A 80 -7.66 3.35 -9.56
N ASP A 81 -6.67 4.20 -9.84
CA ASP A 81 -6.88 5.56 -10.32
C ASP A 81 -7.71 6.43 -9.35
N TRP A 82 -7.62 6.14 -8.04
CA TRP A 82 -8.38 6.84 -7.01
C TRP A 82 -8.03 8.33 -6.97
N GLY A 83 -6.75 8.68 -7.17
CA GLY A 83 -6.31 10.07 -7.25
C GLY A 83 -7.00 10.91 -8.33
N PHE A 84 -7.66 10.26 -9.30
CA PHE A 84 -8.34 10.90 -10.43
C PHE A 84 -9.86 10.70 -10.42
N ALA A 85 -10.40 10.06 -9.38
CA ALA A 85 -11.83 9.82 -9.29
C ALA A 85 -12.61 11.14 -9.24
N THR A 86 -13.56 11.32 -10.18
CA THR A 86 -14.46 12.49 -10.17
C THR A 86 -15.46 12.44 -9.03
N ASP A 87 -15.79 11.24 -8.57
CA ASP A 87 -16.55 10.96 -7.36
C ASP A 87 -15.73 9.95 -6.53
N ALA A 88 -15.21 10.42 -5.40
CA ALA A 88 -14.41 9.61 -4.47
C ALA A 88 -15.26 8.97 -3.37
N SER A 89 -16.59 8.89 -3.54
CA SER A 89 -17.48 8.27 -2.56
C SER A 89 -17.13 6.81 -2.32
N ILE A 90 -16.88 6.48 -1.04
CA ILE A 90 -16.59 5.12 -0.61
C ILE A 90 -17.81 4.37 -0.07
N THR A 91 -19.01 4.95 -0.16
CA THR A 91 -20.23 4.37 0.42
C THR A 91 -20.47 2.93 -0.05
N LYS A 92 -20.31 2.66 -1.35
CA LYS A 92 -20.49 1.30 -1.91
C LYS A 92 -19.44 0.31 -1.44
N ILE A 93 -18.22 0.77 -1.18
CA ILE A 93 -17.15 -0.06 -0.63
C ILE A 93 -17.51 -0.46 0.79
N LEU A 94 -17.97 0.50 1.60
CA LEU A 94 -18.37 0.25 2.98
C LEU A 94 -19.60 -0.68 3.08
N GLU A 95 -20.59 -0.52 2.18
CA GLU A 95 -21.76 -1.41 2.09
C GLU A 95 -21.37 -2.87 1.81
N GLU A 96 -20.33 -3.10 1.01
CA GLU A 96 -19.83 -4.45 0.74
C GLU A 96 -19.14 -5.09 1.96
N ASN A 97 -18.71 -4.28 2.93
CA ASN A 97 -18.02 -4.69 4.14
C ASN A 97 -16.85 -5.66 3.82
N PRO A 98 -15.83 -5.20 3.07
CA PRO A 98 -14.73 -6.03 2.63
C PRO A 98 -13.83 -6.46 3.81
N SER A 99 -13.18 -7.61 3.64
CA SER A 99 -12.14 -8.08 4.55
C SER A 99 -10.82 -7.34 4.35
N VAL A 100 -10.52 -6.95 3.12
CA VAL A 100 -9.30 -6.24 2.71
C VAL A 100 -9.63 -5.33 1.53
N ILE A 101 -9.02 -4.16 1.48
CA ILE A 101 -9.00 -3.30 0.30
C ILE A 101 -7.61 -3.35 -0.31
N MET A 102 -7.56 -3.50 -1.63
CA MET A 102 -6.33 -3.44 -2.41
C MET A 102 -6.43 -2.35 -3.45
N THR A 103 -5.29 -1.81 -3.87
CA THR A 103 -5.27 -0.90 -5.02
C THR A 103 -4.34 -1.37 -6.12
N GLY A 104 -4.71 -1.05 -7.36
CA GLY A 104 -3.90 -1.21 -8.56
C GLY A 104 -3.10 0.04 -8.90
N GLY A 105 -2.74 0.88 -7.93
CA GLY A 105 -1.97 2.10 -8.15
C GLY A 105 -2.79 3.36 -8.41
N ASP A 106 -2.06 4.48 -8.50
CA ASP A 106 -2.59 5.84 -8.67
C ASP A 106 -3.57 6.20 -7.54
N ASN A 107 -3.12 5.95 -6.31
CA ASN A 107 -3.86 6.21 -5.09
C ASN A 107 -4.01 7.71 -4.83
N ILE A 108 -3.00 8.48 -5.23
CA ILE A 108 -2.93 9.94 -5.13
C ILE A 108 -2.73 10.55 -6.53
N PRO A 109 -3.15 11.82 -6.76
CA PRO A 109 -2.99 12.47 -8.07
C PRO A 109 -1.52 12.80 -8.40
N SER A 110 -0.72 13.15 -7.39
CA SER A 110 0.73 13.35 -7.47
C SER A 110 1.33 13.62 -6.09
N LEU A 111 2.67 13.61 -5.96
CA LEU A 111 3.36 14.04 -4.73
C LEU A 111 3.47 15.56 -4.60
N TYR A 112 3.45 16.29 -5.72
CA TYR A 112 3.70 17.73 -5.70
C TYR A 112 2.46 18.58 -5.42
N GLU A 113 1.25 18.09 -5.68
CA GLU A 113 0.01 18.88 -5.48
C GLU A 113 -0.19 19.33 -4.02
N TYR A 114 0.10 18.45 -3.07
CA TYR A 114 0.04 18.74 -1.64
C TYR A 114 1.43 19.01 -1.04
N GLY A 115 2.46 19.06 -1.89
CA GLY A 115 3.85 19.09 -1.50
C GLY A 115 4.64 20.21 -2.16
N LYS A 116 5.96 20.05 -2.12
CA LYS A 116 6.88 20.87 -2.91
C LYS A 116 7.34 20.01 -4.09
N GLU A 117 7.27 20.58 -5.30
CA GLU A 117 7.84 19.98 -6.50
C GLU A 117 9.27 19.46 -6.26
N GLY A 118 9.54 18.25 -6.75
CA GLY A 118 10.83 17.59 -6.61
C GLY A 118 11.09 16.92 -5.25
N ASN A 119 10.23 17.10 -4.24
CA ASN A 119 10.43 16.49 -2.93
C ASN A 119 10.02 15.00 -2.91
N LYS A 120 11.00 14.11 -3.01
CA LYS A 120 10.83 12.64 -2.99
C LYS A 120 10.36 12.07 -1.65
N HIS A 121 10.44 12.85 -0.57
CA HIS A 121 10.04 12.46 0.79
C HIS A 121 8.74 13.16 1.22
N CYS A 122 8.01 13.78 0.29
CA CYS A 122 6.75 14.43 0.64
C CYS A 122 5.65 13.38 0.82
N LEU A 123 5.11 13.29 2.03
CA LEU A 123 4.05 12.33 2.38
C LEU A 123 2.65 12.96 2.36
N ASN A 124 2.55 14.27 2.16
CA ASN A 124 1.33 15.05 2.36
C ASN A 124 0.14 14.54 1.54
N SER A 125 0.36 14.12 0.29
CA SER A 125 -0.71 13.58 -0.56
C SER A 125 -1.29 12.29 0.01
N TYR A 126 -0.46 11.42 0.59
CA TYR A 126 -0.90 10.18 1.23
C TYR A 126 -1.60 10.44 2.56
N LEU A 127 -1.09 11.38 3.35
CA LEU A 127 -1.76 11.83 4.58
C LEU A 127 -3.15 12.39 4.25
N ALA A 128 -3.25 13.25 3.24
CA ALA A 128 -4.53 13.80 2.78
C ALA A 128 -5.51 12.70 2.31
N LEU A 129 -5.00 11.66 1.62
CA LEU A 129 -5.81 10.50 1.25
C LEU A 129 -6.37 9.78 2.49
N VAL A 130 -5.53 9.50 3.47
CA VAL A 130 -5.96 8.79 4.69
C VAL A 130 -6.93 9.63 5.52
N ASP A 131 -6.66 10.93 5.67
CA ASP A 131 -7.51 11.88 6.39
C ASP A 131 -8.88 12.07 5.74
N SER A 132 -8.98 11.84 4.42
CA SER A 132 -10.25 11.94 3.69
C SER A 132 -11.19 10.76 3.94
N PHE A 133 -10.68 9.61 4.39
CA PHE A 133 -11.45 8.37 4.54
C PHE A 133 -11.13 7.59 5.83
N PRO A 134 -11.23 8.21 7.02
CA PRO A 134 -10.90 7.57 8.28
C PRO A 134 -11.75 6.31 8.56
N GLU A 135 -13.00 6.28 8.11
CA GLU A 135 -13.90 5.13 8.24
C GLU A 135 -13.44 3.89 7.46
N LEU A 136 -12.55 4.07 6.48
CA LEU A 136 -11.91 3.00 5.73
C LEU A 136 -10.55 2.65 6.36
N PHE A 137 -9.65 3.63 6.45
CA PHE A 137 -8.25 3.37 6.82
C PHE A 137 -8.07 2.99 8.29
N ASN A 138 -8.98 3.40 9.19
CA ASN A 138 -8.94 2.98 10.59
C ASN A 138 -9.54 1.59 10.83
N HIS A 139 -10.25 1.03 9.83
CA HIS A 139 -11.11 -0.13 10.08
C HIS A 139 -10.91 -1.32 9.14
N ILE A 140 -10.33 -1.08 7.96
CA ILE A 140 -10.21 -2.08 6.92
C ILE A 140 -8.73 -2.18 6.52
N PRO A 141 -8.10 -3.37 6.60
CA PRO A 141 -6.75 -3.57 6.10
C PRO A 141 -6.61 -3.13 4.64
N PHE A 142 -5.56 -2.36 4.37
CA PHE A 142 -5.30 -1.74 3.06
C PHE A 142 -3.97 -2.21 2.48
N ILE A 143 -3.97 -2.68 1.22
CA ILE A 143 -2.79 -3.19 0.52
C ILE A 143 -2.63 -2.44 -0.82
N PRO A 144 -1.84 -1.35 -0.85
CA PRO A 144 -1.62 -0.59 -2.06
C PRO A 144 -0.58 -1.21 -3.00
N ALA A 145 -0.89 -1.17 -4.29
CA ALA A 145 0.13 -1.20 -5.35
C ALA A 145 0.51 0.24 -5.74
N MET A 146 1.64 0.38 -6.42
CA MET A 146 2.17 1.66 -6.89
C MET A 146 1.77 1.88 -8.36
N GLY A 147 1.13 3.01 -8.62
CA GLY A 147 0.96 3.58 -9.95
C GLY A 147 1.97 4.70 -10.19
N ASN A 148 1.94 5.29 -11.38
CA ASN A 148 2.92 6.32 -11.70
C ASN A 148 2.67 7.62 -10.96
N HIS A 149 1.42 7.96 -10.63
CA HIS A 149 1.10 9.19 -9.93
C HIS A 149 1.51 9.15 -8.45
N ASP A 150 1.59 7.95 -7.88
CA ASP A 150 2.07 7.70 -6.52
C ASP A 150 3.52 8.16 -6.27
N HIS A 151 4.30 8.37 -7.33
CA HIS A 151 5.68 8.85 -7.24
C HIS A 151 5.98 10.05 -8.18
N GLN A 152 4.95 10.76 -8.65
CA GLN A 152 5.13 11.91 -9.55
C GLN A 152 5.55 13.17 -8.77
N LEU A 153 6.75 13.69 -9.08
CA LEU A 153 7.41 14.81 -8.41
C LEU A 153 7.16 16.17 -9.06
N HIS A 154 6.84 16.20 -10.35
CA HIS A 154 6.61 17.43 -11.11
C HIS A 154 5.47 17.24 -12.13
N PRO A 155 4.81 18.33 -12.56
CA PRO A 155 3.91 18.29 -13.71
C PRO A 155 4.63 17.77 -14.95
N ARG A 156 3.92 16.97 -15.77
CA ARG A 156 4.50 16.41 -16.99
C ARG A 156 4.47 17.43 -18.14
N GLY A 157 5.62 17.71 -18.73
CA GLY A 157 5.76 18.47 -19.97
C GLY A 157 5.66 17.61 -21.25
N PRO A 158 5.71 18.24 -22.45
CA PRO A 158 5.58 17.52 -23.72
C PRO A 158 6.78 16.63 -24.08
N LYS A 159 7.92 16.77 -23.39
CA LYS A 159 9.15 16.00 -23.58
C LYS A 159 9.83 15.76 -22.22
N PRO A 160 10.66 14.70 -22.09
CA PRO A 160 11.49 14.52 -20.91
C PRO A 160 12.36 15.75 -20.64
N PRO A 161 12.39 16.27 -19.40
CA PRO A 161 13.31 17.32 -19.02
C PRO A 161 14.75 16.82 -18.96
N ALA A 162 15.71 17.72 -19.13
CA ALA A 162 17.14 17.40 -19.11
C ALA A 162 17.76 17.50 -17.70
N ASP A 163 17.14 18.27 -16.82
CA ASP A 163 17.73 18.79 -15.58
C ASP A 163 17.00 18.36 -14.30
N TYR A 164 15.83 17.74 -14.40
CA TYR A 164 15.09 17.21 -13.24
C TYR A 164 14.38 15.89 -13.55
N MET A 165 13.93 15.22 -12.49
CA MET A 165 13.12 14.00 -12.55
C MET A 165 11.64 14.37 -12.42
N VAL A 166 10.82 13.98 -13.39
CA VAL A 166 9.36 14.13 -13.27
C VAL A 166 8.78 13.10 -12.31
N TYR A 167 9.37 11.89 -12.24
CA TYR A 167 8.92 10.78 -11.40
C TYR A 167 10.09 10.26 -10.54
N ASP A 168 9.81 9.84 -9.31
CA ASP A 168 10.78 9.17 -8.47
C ASP A 168 10.83 7.67 -8.76
N THR A 169 11.87 7.23 -9.48
CA THR A 169 12.07 5.82 -9.86
C THR A 169 12.09 4.84 -8.68
N LEU A 170 12.38 5.32 -7.47
CA LEU A 170 12.46 4.50 -6.27
C LEU A 170 11.14 4.50 -5.47
N GLY A 171 10.20 5.39 -5.78
CA GLY A 171 8.94 5.53 -5.05
C GLY A 171 9.14 5.78 -3.56
N ILE A 172 10.11 6.62 -3.17
CA ILE A 172 10.55 6.79 -1.78
C ILE A 172 9.38 7.12 -0.87
N ALA A 173 8.62 8.18 -1.16
CA ALA A 173 7.45 8.58 -0.37
C ALA A 173 6.43 7.44 -0.17
N PHE A 174 6.14 6.67 -1.22
CA PHE A 174 5.22 5.52 -1.11
C PHE A 174 5.77 4.45 -0.15
N THR A 175 7.05 4.10 -0.30
CA THR A 175 7.69 3.08 0.54
C THR A 175 7.84 3.53 1.99
N GLU A 176 8.13 4.81 2.20
CA GLU A 176 8.19 5.44 3.52
C GLU A 176 6.81 5.50 4.16
N PHE A 177 5.76 5.84 3.41
CA PHE A 177 4.41 6.00 3.98
C PHE A 177 3.75 4.68 4.37
N PHE A 178 3.84 3.66 3.50
CA PHE A 178 3.12 2.40 3.74
C PHE A 178 3.94 1.34 4.45
N ASN A 179 5.27 1.30 4.21
CA ASN A 179 6.23 0.39 4.85
C ASN A 179 5.74 -1.07 5.03
N LEU A 180 5.17 -1.67 3.97
CA LEU A 180 4.44 -2.94 4.05
C LEU A 180 5.32 -4.19 3.98
N THR A 181 6.48 -4.07 3.35
CA THR A 181 7.37 -5.20 3.03
C THR A 181 8.80 -4.73 3.03
N LYS A 182 9.76 -5.65 3.12
CA LYS A 182 11.20 -5.36 3.06
C LYS A 182 11.59 -4.43 1.90
N ASP A 183 11.04 -4.66 0.71
CA ASP A 183 11.35 -3.85 -0.48
C ASP A 183 10.42 -2.63 -0.62
N GLY A 184 9.33 -2.54 0.17
CA GLY A 184 8.36 -1.44 0.13
C GLY A 184 7.42 -1.39 -1.09
N TRP A 185 7.92 -1.57 -2.31
CA TRP A 185 7.16 -1.33 -3.56
C TRP A 185 6.56 -2.59 -4.21
N LYS A 186 7.08 -3.78 -3.88
CA LYS A 186 6.52 -5.08 -4.30
C LYS A 186 6.33 -6.00 -3.10
N GLY A 187 5.47 -7.00 -3.23
CA GLY A 187 5.22 -7.91 -2.13
C GLY A 187 4.20 -8.98 -2.40
N SER A 188 4.11 -9.94 -1.49
CA SER A 188 3.09 -10.98 -1.50
C SER A 188 2.25 -10.94 -0.23
N PHE A 189 0.97 -11.26 -0.36
CA PHE A 189 0.03 -11.44 0.73
C PHE A 189 -0.73 -12.74 0.50
N THR A 190 -0.65 -13.68 1.42
CA THR A 190 -1.31 -14.98 1.30
C THR A 190 -2.43 -15.06 2.32
N VAL A 191 -3.56 -15.62 1.91
CA VAL A 191 -4.68 -15.97 2.78
C VAL A 191 -4.84 -17.49 2.77
N PRO A 192 -4.13 -18.21 3.66
CA PRO A 192 -3.99 -19.66 3.57
C PRO A 192 -5.33 -20.40 3.58
N GLN A 193 -6.30 -19.94 4.38
CA GLN A 193 -7.61 -20.58 4.52
C GLN A 193 -8.48 -20.50 3.25
N TYR A 194 -8.17 -19.61 2.30
CA TYR A 194 -8.81 -19.57 0.97
C TYR A 194 -7.87 -20.04 -0.14
N ASN A 195 -6.67 -20.51 0.21
CA ASN A 195 -5.66 -20.96 -0.75
C ASN A 195 -5.45 -19.93 -1.88
N ILE A 196 -5.26 -18.66 -1.48
CA ILE A 196 -5.05 -17.55 -2.41
C ILE A 196 -3.83 -16.72 -2.01
N LYS A 197 -3.07 -16.31 -3.03
CA LYS A 197 -1.88 -15.47 -2.92
C LYS A 197 -2.06 -14.25 -3.82
N PHE A 198 -1.82 -13.08 -3.27
CA PHE A 198 -1.79 -11.82 -4.00
C PHE A 198 -0.35 -11.37 -4.16
N LEU A 199 0.01 -10.95 -5.37
CA LEU A 199 1.30 -10.35 -5.70
C LEU A 199 1.05 -8.91 -6.11
N ARG A 200 1.65 -7.94 -5.43
CA ARG A 200 1.63 -6.54 -5.84
C ARG A 200 2.97 -6.18 -6.48
N LEU A 201 2.90 -5.49 -7.60
CA LEU A 201 4.06 -5.12 -8.40
C LEU A 201 4.04 -3.62 -8.69
N ASP A 202 5.22 -3.04 -8.88
CA ASP A 202 5.38 -1.72 -9.47
C ASP A 202 5.49 -1.90 -10.99
N LEU A 203 4.33 -1.94 -11.64
CA LEU A 203 4.19 -2.03 -13.08
C LEU A 203 3.21 -0.96 -13.53
N ASN A 204 3.77 0.14 -14.00
CA ASN A 204 3.13 1.28 -14.66
C ASN A 204 4.11 1.74 -15.76
N HIS A 205 3.61 2.33 -16.86
CA HIS A 205 4.44 2.78 -18.00
C HIS A 205 5.62 1.86 -18.35
N ILE A 206 5.32 0.59 -18.57
CA ILE A 206 6.29 -0.52 -18.66
C ILE A 206 7.31 -0.46 -19.81
N HIS A 207 7.25 0.59 -20.62
CA HIS A 207 8.19 0.87 -21.71
C HIS A 207 9.17 2.01 -21.39
N ASP A 208 8.97 2.73 -20.29
CA ASP A 208 9.73 3.91 -19.88
C ASP A 208 10.37 3.71 -18.48
N TYR A 209 10.75 2.46 -18.17
CA TYR A 209 11.37 2.09 -16.90
C TYR A 209 12.80 2.64 -16.75
N GLY A 210 13.14 3.10 -15.55
CA GLY A 210 14.44 3.66 -15.20
C GLY A 210 14.72 5.05 -15.80
N THR A 211 13.73 5.75 -16.33
CA THR A 211 13.90 7.11 -16.88
C THR A 211 13.39 8.18 -15.93
N ASN A 212 13.59 9.43 -16.29
CA ASN A 212 13.14 10.58 -15.52
C ASN A 212 11.71 11.03 -15.89
N TRP A 213 10.98 10.30 -16.75
CA TRP A 213 9.77 10.82 -17.39
C TRP A 213 8.44 10.16 -17.02
N GLN A 214 8.25 8.84 -17.11
CA GLN A 214 7.09 8.09 -16.58
C GLN A 214 7.52 6.65 -16.29
N THR A 215 7.96 6.33 -15.08
CA THR A 215 8.79 5.14 -14.85
C THR A 215 8.27 4.25 -13.72
N CYS A 216 8.34 2.94 -13.92
CA CYS A 216 8.35 1.95 -12.84
C CYS A 216 9.77 1.43 -12.57
N HIS A 217 9.92 0.59 -11.55
CA HIS A 217 11.10 -0.26 -11.40
C HIS A 217 11.28 -1.17 -12.62
N ALA A 218 12.54 -1.44 -12.98
CA ALA A 218 12.87 -2.30 -14.11
C ALA A 218 12.15 -3.66 -14.04
N ASN A 219 11.58 -4.10 -15.15
CA ASN A 219 10.70 -5.26 -15.24
C ASN A 219 11.15 -6.31 -16.29
N HIS A 220 12.28 -6.07 -16.97
CA HIS A 220 12.88 -7.02 -17.92
C HIS A 220 13.53 -8.23 -17.21
N LYS A 221 13.84 -9.28 -17.96
CA LYS A 221 14.57 -10.46 -17.45
C LYS A 221 15.87 -10.05 -16.75
N GLY A 222 16.16 -10.66 -15.59
CA GLY A 222 17.30 -10.29 -14.75
C GLY A 222 17.09 -9.07 -13.85
N SER A 223 15.97 -8.35 -13.93
CA SER A 223 15.66 -7.29 -12.99
C SER A 223 15.26 -7.83 -11.61
N VAL A 224 15.40 -7.00 -10.57
CA VAL A 224 15.01 -7.36 -9.20
C VAL A 224 13.51 -7.69 -9.10
N GLN A 225 12.65 -7.00 -9.85
CA GLN A 225 11.22 -7.30 -9.87
C GLN A 225 10.94 -8.63 -10.57
N PHE A 226 11.49 -8.81 -11.77
CA PHE A 226 11.25 -9.98 -12.61
C PHE A 226 11.69 -11.26 -11.90
N GLU A 227 12.93 -11.30 -11.40
CA GLU A 227 13.48 -12.47 -10.72
C GLU A 227 12.71 -12.80 -9.43
N TRP A 228 12.20 -11.79 -8.74
CA TRP A 228 11.35 -12.01 -7.59
C TRP A 228 9.98 -12.59 -7.97
N TYR A 229 9.37 -12.06 -9.04
CA TYR A 229 8.07 -12.52 -9.53
C TYR A 229 8.12 -13.98 -9.97
N VAL A 230 9.10 -14.34 -10.80
CA VAL A 230 9.32 -15.74 -11.25
C VAL A 230 9.49 -16.69 -10.06
N LYS A 231 10.23 -16.28 -9.03
CA LYS A 231 10.38 -17.07 -7.79
C LYS A 231 9.06 -17.33 -7.06
N GLN A 232 8.08 -16.42 -7.16
CA GLN A 232 6.77 -16.63 -6.51
C GLN A 232 5.98 -17.80 -7.12
N PHE A 233 6.28 -18.19 -8.36
CA PHE A 233 5.69 -19.32 -9.08
C PHE A 233 6.58 -20.57 -9.08
N ALA A 234 7.86 -20.43 -8.75
CA ALA A 234 8.77 -21.57 -8.60
C ALA A 234 8.44 -22.40 -7.35
N GLU A 235 7.89 -21.75 -6.30
CA GLU A 235 7.38 -22.43 -5.12
C GLU A 235 5.99 -22.99 -5.40
N PRO A 236 5.77 -24.31 -5.26
CA PRO A 236 4.44 -24.90 -5.44
C PRO A 236 3.42 -24.24 -4.53
N PHE A 237 2.34 -23.76 -5.14
CA PHE A 237 1.19 -23.21 -4.45
C PHE A 237 -0.05 -23.84 -5.05
N ASP A 238 -0.78 -24.63 -4.27
CA ASP A 238 -1.94 -25.41 -4.73
C ASP A 238 -3.18 -24.53 -5.00
N GLY A 239 -3.02 -23.22 -4.95
CA GLY A 239 -4.08 -22.22 -4.92
C GLY A 239 -4.05 -21.22 -6.06
N TYR A 240 -4.84 -20.16 -5.91
CA TYR A 240 -4.91 -19.08 -6.89
C TYR A 240 -3.87 -18.01 -6.60
N THR A 241 -3.09 -17.63 -7.62
CA THR A 241 -2.22 -16.45 -7.55
C THR A 241 -2.84 -15.33 -8.36
N VAL A 242 -3.06 -14.18 -7.72
CA VAL A 242 -3.60 -12.97 -8.34
C VAL A 242 -2.52 -11.90 -8.33
N THR A 243 -2.21 -11.33 -9.50
CA THR A 243 -1.25 -10.23 -9.62
C THR A 243 -2.00 -8.91 -9.72
N ILE A 244 -1.62 -7.93 -8.91
CA ILE A 244 -2.16 -6.57 -8.85
C ILE A 244 -1.09 -5.61 -9.39
N MET A 245 -1.48 -4.84 -10.41
CA MET A 245 -0.62 -3.92 -11.14
C MET A 245 -1.45 -2.80 -11.78
N ASN A 246 -0.79 -1.68 -12.12
CA ASN A 246 -1.39 -0.52 -12.78
C ASN A 246 -1.28 -0.58 -14.31
N ALA A 247 -0.41 -1.44 -14.83
CA ALA A 247 -0.19 -1.61 -16.27
C ALA A 247 -1.35 -2.34 -16.96
N ASN A 248 -1.58 -1.96 -18.22
CA ASN A 248 -2.55 -2.61 -19.08
C ASN A 248 -2.14 -4.07 -19.39
N ASN A 249 -3.02 -5.02 -19.06
CA ASN A 249 -2.76 -6.46 -19.16
C ASN A 249 -2.34 -6.95 -20.57
N PRO A 250 -2.91 -6.49 -21.70
CA PRO A 250 -2.45 -6.86 -23.03
C PRO A 250 -1.00 -6.44 -23.34
N ASP A 251 -0.51 -5.34 -22.76
CA ASP A 251 0.86 -4.89 -22.98
C ASP A 251 1.83 -5.72 -22.15
N MET A 252 1.47 -6.04 -20.90
CA MET A 252 2.22 -6.96 -20.04
C MET A 252 2.44 -8.33 -20.68
N ARG A 253 1.40 -8.87 -21.34
CA ARG A 253 1.48 -10.15 -22.04
C ARG A 253 2.47 -10.18 -23.22
N ARG A 254 2.90 -9.01 -23.71
CA ARG A 254 3.87 -8.88 -24.80
C ARG A 254 5.30 -8.68 -24.30
N VAL A 255 5.47 -8.39 -23.01
CA VAL A 255 6.77 -8.19 -22.37
C VAL A 255 7.25 -9.54 -21.84
N GLU A 256 8.51 -9.87 -22.12
CA GLU A 256 9.23 -11.02 -21.55
C GLU A 256 8.47 -12.36 -21.60
N GLU A 257 7.82 -12.66 -22.73
CA GLU A 257 7.04 -13.89 -22.97
C GLU A 257 5.75 -14.02 -22.14
N GLY A 258 5.26 -12.92 -21.59
CA GLY A 258 3.97 -12.86 -20.91
C GLY A 258 4.10 -13.14 -19.42
N ILE A 259 4.74 -12.19 -18.74
CA ILE A 259 4.55 -11.97 -17.30
C ILE A 259 3.06 -11.76 -17.01
#